data_AF-A0A8J8IVA3-F1
#
_entry.id   AF-A0A8J8IVA3-F1
#
_cell.length_a   1.000
_cell.length_b   1.000
_cell.length_c   1.000
_cell.angle_alpha   90.00
_cell.angle_beta   90.00
_cell.angle_gamma   90.00
#
_symmetry.space_group_name_H-M   'P 1'
#
loop_
_entity.id
_entity.type
_entity.pdbx_description
1 polymer ?
#
loop_
_entity_poly.entity_id
_entity_poly.type
_entity_poly.pdbx_seq_one_letter_code
_entity_poly.pdbx_strand_id
1 'polypeptide(L)'
;VAYKINTAFYEAMGLKGWQAMEATCNYIPQTHFKIADAKRGDIGNTSAQYAKTFFQTFAFDAVTVAPYMGEDSVKPFLEYDNKFTIVLGLTSNAGANDFQKLTVDTNNQQKKLYEVVLEKIAGWGN
;
A
#
# COMPACT_ATOMS: atom_id res chain seq x y z
N VAL A 1 1.04 -4.30 -19.18
CA VAL A 1 2.15 -3.46 -18.68
C VAL A 1 1.59 -2.47 -17.67
N ALA A 2 2.32 -2.14 -16.60
CA ALA A 2 1.85 -1.28 -15.50
C ALA A 2 2.86 -0.17 -15.17
N TYR A 3 2.38 0.96 -14.66
CA TYR A 3 3.21 2.07 -14.16
C TYR A 3 3.05 2.20 -12.65
N LYS A 4 4.17 2.16 -11.92
CA LYS A 4 4.19 2.32 -10.46
C LYS A 4 4.82 3.65 -10.07
N ILE A 5 3.98 4.60 -9.69
CA ILE A 5 4.37 5.97 -9.33
C ILE A 5 4.70 6.03 -7.85
N ASN A 6 5.95 6.34 -7.50
CA ASN A 6 6.32 6.57 -6.12
C ASN A 6 5.97 8.01 -5.71
N THR A 7 4.99 8.12 -4.82
CA THR A 7 4.38 9.38 -4.40
C THR A 7 5.36 10.32 -3.70
N ALA A 8 6.37 9.80 -3.00
CA ALA A 8 7.34 10.61 -2.27
C ALA A 8 8.08 11.62 -3.17
N PHE A 9 8.36 11.25 -4.42
CA PHE A 9 9.06 12.14 -5.37
C PHE A 9 8.20 13.32 -5.83
N TYR A 10 6.88 13.14 -5.85
CA TYR A 10 5.94 14.21 -6.12
C TYR A 10 5.69 15.02 -4.84
N GLU A 11 5.45 14.36 -3.71
CA GLU A 11 5.25 15.00 -2.40
C GLU A 11 6.36 15.99 -2.03
N ALA A 12 7.62 15.65 -2.35
CA ALA A 12 8.77 16.52 -2.10
C ALA A 12 8.70 17.89 -2.79
N MET A 13 7.87 18.03 -3.83
CA MET A 13 7.64 19.29 -4.55
C MET A 13 6.43 20.09 -4.02
N GLY A 14 5.81 19.64 -2.92
CA GLY A 14 4.63 20.26 -2.34
C GLY A 14 3.42 20.24 -3.29
N LEU A 15 2.63 21.32 -3.29
CA LEU A 15 1.41 21.42 -4.11
C LEU A 15 1.67 21.18 -5.60
N LYS A 16 2.78 21.72 -6.13
CA LYS A 16 3.15 21.54 -7.54
C LYS A 16 3.39 20.07 -7.89
N GLY A 17 3.90 19.30 -6.93
CA GLY A 17 4.09 17.86 -7.09
C GLY A 17 2.79 17.10 -7.20
N TRP A 18 1.80 17.41 -6.35
CA TRP A 18 0.47 16.80 -6.46
C TRP A 18 -0.19 17.09 -7.80
N GLN A 19 -0.09 18.33 -8.30
CA GLN A 19 -0.56 18.71 -9.64
C GLN A 19 0.18 17.93 -10.76
N ALA A 20 1.50 17.79 -10.65
CA ALA A 20 2.29 17.02 -11.59
C ALA A 20 1.95 15.52 -11.57
N MET A 21 1.62 14.97 -10.40
CA MET A 21 1.20 13.57 -10.29
C MET A 21 -0.16 13.36 -10.94
N GLU A 22 -1.12 14.27 -10.73
CA GLU A 22 -2.42 14.25 -11.42
C GLU A 22 -2.24 14.26 -12.93
N ALA A 23 -1.43 15.19 -13.45
CA ALA A 23 -1.13 15.27 -14.88
C ALA A 23 -0.48 13.97 -15.40
N THR A 24 0.42 13.36 -14.63
CA THR A 24 1.04 12.07 -14.98
C THR A 24 0.02 10.94 -15.03
N CYS A 25 -0.87 10.85 -14.05
CA CYS A 25 -1.93 9.83 -14.00
C CYS A 25 -2.91 9.97 -15.17
N ASN A 26 -3.21 11.20 -15.58
CA ASN A 26 -4.07 11.51 -16.73
C ASN A 26 -3.39 11.25 -18.07
N TYR A 27 -2.06 11.37 -18.13
CA TYR A 27 -1.28 11.08 -19.34
C TYR A 27 -1.15 9.57 -19.60
N ILE A 28 -1.07 8.75 -18.55
CA ILE A 28 -1.00 7.29 -18.69
C ILE A 28 -2.34 6.76 -19.26
N PRO A 29 -2.32 6.03 -20.39
CA PRO A 29 -3.54 5.50 -21.00
C PRO A 29 -4.28 4.54 -20.06
N GLN A 30 -5.62 4.55 -20.10
CA GLN A 30 -6.46 3.66 -19.29
C GLN A 30 -6.22 2.17 -19.56
N THR A 31 -5.56 1.81 -20.66
CA THR A 31 -5.12 0.45 -20.97
C THR A 31 -3.95 -0.04 -20.11
N HIS A 32 -3.34 0.86 -19.32
CA HIS A 32 -2.21 0.55 -18.46
C HIS A 32 -2.59 0.68 -16.99
N PHE A 33 -2.24 -0.34 -16.22
CA PHE A 33 -2.53 -0.40 -14.80
C PHE A 33 -1.64 0.57 -14.02
N LYS A 34 -2.23 1.41 -13.17
CA LYS A 34 -1.55 2.46 -12.40
C LYS A 34 -1.49 2.07 -10.92
N ILE A 35 -0.28 2.07 -10.37
CA ILE A 35 -0.02 1.73 -8.97
C ILE A 35 0.54 2.96 -8.25
N ALA A 36 -0.14 3.42 -7.21
CA ALA A 36 0.38 4.39 -6.26
C ALA A 36 1.30 3.68 -5.26
N ASP A 37 2.60 3.86 -5.39
CA ASP A 37 3.55 3.43 -4.37
C ASP A 37 3.62 4.49 -3.26
N ALA A 38 2.69 4.37 -2.31
CA ALA A 38 2.42 5.35 -1.25
C ALA A 38 2.72 4.83 0.17
N LYS A 39 2.77 3.50 0.36
CA LYS A 39 3.09 2.83 1.63
C LYS A 39 2.27 3.38 2.82
N ARG A 40 1.00 3.73 2.60
CA ARG A 40 0.15 4.33 3.64
C ARG A 40 -0.26 3.30 4.68
N GLY A 41 -0.57 3.77 5.89
CA GLY A 41 -1.12 2.96 6.97
C GLY A 41 -1.45 3.88 8.14
N ASP A 42 -2.71 3.84 8.59
CA ASP A 42 -3.23 4.62 9.70
C ASP A 42 -4.53 3.96 10.22
N ILE A 43 -5.12 4.44 11.30
CA ILE A 43 -6.41 3.95 11.81
C ILE A 43 -7.55 4.19 10.81
N GLY A 44 -8.61 3.37 10.90
CA GLY A 44 -9.66 3.24 9.88
C GLY A 44 -10.16 4.54 9.24
N ASN A 45 -10.56 5.56 10.02
CA ASN A 45 -11.08 6.82 9.47
C ASN A 45 -10.04 7.58 8.62
N THR A 46 -8.78 7.59 9.05
CA THR A 46 -7.70 8.24 8.27
C THR A 46 -7.32 7.40 7.06
N SER A 47 -7.26 6.07 7.21
CA SER A 47 -7.03 5.16 6.08
C SER A 47 -8.10 5.27 5.00
N ALA A 48 -9.36 5.53 5.34
CA ALA A 48 -10.40 5.82 4.37
C ALA A 48 -10.11 7.10 3.55
N GLN A 49 -9.54 8.15 4.15
CA GLN A 49 -9.13 9.36 3.41
C GLN A 49 -7.94 9.07 2.48
N TYR A 50 -7.01 8.21 2.88
CA TYR A 50 -5.95 7.76 1.97
C TYR A 50 -6.52 6.95 0.80
N ALA A 51 -7.41 5.99 1.06
CA ALA A 51 -8.07 5.20 0.01
C ALA A 51 -8.80 6.11 -0.99
N LYS A 52 -9.60 7.07 -0.49
CA LYS A 52 -10.26 8.09 -1.30
C LYS A 52 -9.28 8.88 -2.17
N THR A 53 -8.16 9.31 -1.58
CA THR A 53 -7.13 10.08 -2.30
C THR A 53 -6.64 9.30 -3.52
N PHE A 54 -6.23 8.05 -3.34
CA PHE A 54 -5.62 7.29 -4.45
C PHE A 54 -6.64 6.73 -5.43
N PHE A 55 -7.80 6.24 -4.97
CA PHE A 55 -8.77 5.58 -5.84
C PHE A 55 -9.78 6.54 -6.48
N GLN A 56 -10.19 7.61 -5.79
CA GLN A 56 -11.18 8.57 -6.33
C GLN A 56 -10.51 9.83 -6.88
N THR A 57 -9.60 10.45 -6.14
CA THR A 57 -9.01 11.75 -6.55
C THR A 57 -8.01 11.58 -7.70
N PHE A 58 -7.07 10.63 -7.59
CA PHE A 58 -6.04 10.40 -8.61
C PHE A 58 -6.31 9.21 -9.54
N ALA A 59 -7.41 8.48 -9.32
CA ALA A 59 -7.86 7.35 -10.15
C ALA A 59 -6.76 6.28 -10.41
N PHE A 60 -5.99 5.94 -9.38
CA PHE A 60 -5.11 4.76 -9.41
C PHE A 60 -5.92 3.47 -9.39
N ASP A 61 -5.32 2.39 -9.90
CA ASP A 61 -5.91 1.04 -9.89
C ASP A 61 -5.44 0.25 -8.67
N ALA A 62 -4.26 0.58 -8.15
CA ALA A 62 -3.72 -0.01 -6.93
C ALA A 62 -2.98 0.99 -6.06
N VAL A 63 -2.84 0.66 -4.78
CA VAL A 63 -2.02 1.41 -3.82
C VAL A 63 -1.21 0.47 -2.92
N THR A 64 0.01 0.86 -2.56
CA THR A 64 0.81 0.14 -1.56
C THR A 64 0.46 0.58 -0.14
N VAL A 65 0.29 -0.38 0.78
CA VAL A 65 -0.07 -0.11 2.19
C VAL A 65 0.81 -0.89 3.17
N ALA A 66 1.09 -0.29 4.33
CA ALA A 66 1.86 -0.90 5.41
C ALA A 66 0.91 -1.52 6.45
N PRO A 67 0.98 -2.83 6.71
CA PRO A 67 0.00 -3.55 7.55
C PRO A 67 0.32 -3.51 9.05
N TYR A 68 1.31 -2.72 9.48
CA TYR A 68 1.87 -2.81 10.83
C TYR A 68 0.84 -2.56 11.93
N MET A 69 -0.15 -1.72 11.66
CA MET A 69 -1.21 -1.36 12.61
C MET A 69 -2.37 -2.36 12.65
N GLY A 70 -2.36 -3.39 11.80
CA GLY A 70 -3.39 -4.42 11.78
C GLY A 70 -4.47 -4.20 10.71
N GLU A 71 -5.51 -5.03 10.80
CA GLU A 71 -6.54 -5.19 9.76
C GLU A 71 -7.34 -3.89 9.50
N ASP A 72 -7.67 -3.14 10.55
CA ASP A 72 -8.43 -1.89 10.47
C ASP A 72 -7.70 -0.79 9.70
N SER A 73 -6.37 -0.87 9.62
CA SER A 73 -5.55 0.03 8.78
C SER A 73 -5.54 -0.31 7.29
N VAL A 74 -5.95 -1.53 6.92
CA VAL A 74 -5.94 -2.03 5.54
C VAL A 74 -7.36 -2.14 4.96
N LYS A 75 -8.34 -2.54 5.77
CA LYS A 75 -9.75 -2.72 5.36
C LYS A 75 -10.34 -1.58 4.53
N PRO A 76 -10.15 -0.28 4.87
CA PRO A 76 -10.72 0.81 4.08
C PRO A 76 -10.28 0.83 2.61
N PHE A 77 -9.11 0.27 2.28
CA PHE A 77 -8.64 0.16 0.91
C PHE A 77 -9.26 -1.04 0.16
N LEU A 78 -9.69 -2.08 0.88
CA LEU A 78 -10.31 -3.28 0.33
C LEU A 78 -11.81 -3.10 0.04
N GLU A 79 -12.43 -2.05 0.57
CA GLU A 79 -13.84 -1.68 0.30
C GLU A 79 -14.08 -1.13 -1.11
N TYR A 80 -13.01 -0.86 -1.87
CA TYR A 80 -13.10 -0.31 -3.22
C TYR A 80 -13.12 -1.43 -4.27
N ASP A 81 -14.29 -1.61 -4.90
CA ASP A 81 -14.45 -2.56 -5.99
C ASP A 81 -13.53 -2.26 -7.17
N ASN A 82 -13.00 -3.32 -7.79
CA ASN A 82 -12.09 -3.24 -8.94
C ASN A 82 -10.80 -2.45 -8.67
N LYS A 83 -10.40 -2.33 -7.39
CA LYS A 83 -9.13 -1.76 -6.96
C LYS A 83 -8.29 -2.79 -6.22
N PHE A 84 -6.98 -2.58 -6.22
CA PHE A 84 -6.03 -3.53 -5.62
C PHE A 84 -5.24 -2.87 -4.49
N THR A 85 -5.17 -3.56 -3.36
CA THR A 85 -4.36 -3.13 -2.21
C THR A 85 -3.12 -4.01 -2.12
N ILE A 86 -1.95 -3.43 -2.36
CA ILE A 86 -0.68 -4.14 -2.36
C ILE A 86 -0.03 -3.96 -0.99
N VAL A 87 -0.14 -4.97 -0.15
CA VAL A 87 0.38 -4.90 1.22
C VAL A 87 1.90 -5.16 1.24
N LEU A 88 2.62 -4.38 2.03
CA LEU A 88 4.06 -4.62 2.26
C LEU A 88 4.26 -5.91 3.07
N GLY A 89 4.84 -6.93 2.42
CA GLY A 89 5.24 -8.20 3.06
C GLY A 89 6.69 -8.16 3.56
N LEU A 90 7.64 -8.32 2.63
CA LEU A 90 9.08 -8.26 2.89
C LEU A 90 9.72 -7.22 1.97
N THR A 91 10.36 -6.21 2.55
CA THR A 91 11.01 -5.13 1.79
C THR A 91 12.47 -5.46 1.48
N SER A 92 13.03 -4.83 0.44
CA SER A 92 14.37 -5.15 -0.08
C SER A 92 15.53 -4.46 0.66
N ASN A 93 15.24 -3.49 1.52
CA ASN A 93 16.25 -2.71 2.23
C ASN A 93 16.84 -3.48 3.43
N ALA A 94 18.04 -3.07 3.87
CA ALA A 94 18.72 -3.66 5.03
C ALA A 94 17.87 -3.65 6.32
N GLY A 95 17.02 -2.64 6.50
CA GLY A 95 16.11 -2.51 7.63
C GLY A 95 15.02 -3.59 7.71
N ALA A 96 14.86 -4.43 6.67
CA ALA A 96 14.03 -5.63 6.78
C ALA A 96 14.55 -6.61 7.87
N ASN A 97 15.84 -6.53 8.22
CA ASN A 97 16.41 -7.34 9.30
C ASN A 97 15.98 -6.86 10.70
N ASP A 98 15.56 -5.61 10.85
CA ASP A 98 15.24 -5.02 12.16
C ASP A 98 13.97 -5.63 12.76
N PHE A 99 12.96 -5.89 11.92
CA PHE A 99 11.67 -6.44 12.34
C PHE A 99 11.19 -7.59 11.46
N GLN A 100 11.14 -7.40 10.14
CA GLN A 100 10.44 -8.31 9.22
C GLN A 100 11.03 -9.74 9.26
N LYS A 101 12.35 -9.86 9.42
CA LYS A 101 13.06 -11.16 9.51
C LYS A 101 13.32 -11.65 10.92
N LEU A 102 12.75 -11.00 11.95
CA LEU A 102 12.77 -11.54 13.29
C LEU A 102 12.08 -12.90 13.30
N THR A 103 12.65 -13.82 14.06
CA THR A 103 12.05 -15.12 14.31
C THR A 103 11.09 -14.99 15.50
N VAL A 104 9.85 -15.43 15.32
CA VAL A 104 8.76 -15.34 16.29
C VAL A 104 8.12 -16.71 16.50
N ASP A 105 7.69 -16.99 17.72
CA ASP A 105 6.94 -18.19 18.07
C ASP A 105 5.45 -17.99 17.79
N THR A 106 4.90 -18.83 16.91
CA THR A 106 3.46 -18.90 16.63
C THR A 106 2.97 -20.33 16.79
N ASN A 107 2.10 -20.60 17.76
CA ASN A 107 1.52 -21.93 17.99
C ASN A 107 2.56 -23.07 18.04
N ASN A 108 3.66 -22.85 18.78
CA ASN A 108 4.81 -23.77 18.87
C ASN A 108 5.58 -24.00 17.56
N GLN A 109 5.44 -23.10 16.58
CA GLN A 109 6.24 -23.07 15.35
C GLN A 109 7.04 -21.77 15.28
N GLN A 110 8.32 -21.87 14.94
CA GLN A 110 9.18 -20.72 14.69
C GLN A 110 8.98 -20.24 13.25
N LYS A 111 8.57 -18.99 13.08
CA LYS A 111 8.38 -18.35 11.77
C LYS A 111 9.08 -17.00 11.70
N LYS A 112 9.31 -16.48 10.49
CA LYS A 112 9.71 -15.09 10.30
C LYS A 112 8.50 -14.19 10.45
N LEU A 113 8.68 -13.01 11.06
CA LEU A 113 7.57 -12.07 11.30
C LEU A 113 6.81 -11.74 10.00
N TYR A 114 7.51 -11.51 8.89
CA TYR A 114 6.85 -11.24 7.61
C TYR A 114 5.95 -12.39 7.13
N GLU A 115 6.28 -13.65 7.45
CA GLU A 115 5.46 -14.83 7.09
C GLU A 115 4.15 -14.81 7.88
N VAL A 116 4.23 -14.57 9.19
CA VAL A 116 3.06 -14.43 10.06
C VAL A 116 2.15 -13.29 9.60
N VAL A 117 2.75 -12.16 9.22
CA VAL A 117 2.04 -11.01 8.67
C VAL A 117 1.32 -11.38 7.37
N LEU A 118 2.01 -12.02 6.41
CA LEU A 118 1.41 -12.44 5.13
C LEU A 118 0.28 -13.47 5.32
N GLU A 119 0.45 -14.45 6.23
CA GLU A 119 -0.60 -15.42 6.56
C GLU A 119 -1.85 -14.73 7.13
N LYS A 120 -1.67 -13.71 7.98
CA LYS A 120 -2.79 -12.93 8.53
C LYS A 120 -3.51 -12.12 7.46
N ILE A 121 -2.76 -11.42 6.61
CA ILE A 121 -3.29 -10.56 5.54
C ILE A 121 -4.04 -11.37 4.48
N ALA A 122 -3.60 -12.60 4.19
CA ALA A 122 -4.27 -13.47 3.22
C ALA A 122 -5.74 -13.73 3.57
N GLY A 123 -6.14 -13.58 4.84
CA GLY A 123 -7.53 -13.69 5.29
C GLY A 123 -8.32 -12.38 5.31
N TRP A 124 -7.74 -11.24 4.90
CA TRP A 124 -8.42 -9.93 4.91
C TRP A 124 -9.09 -9.58 3.58
N GLY A 125 -8.61 -10.17 2.48
CA GLY A 125 -9.20 -9.99 1.16
C GLY A 125 -10.51 -10.77 0.98
N ASN A 126 -11.35 -10.30 0.06
CA ASN A 126 -12.56 -10.99 -0.38
C ASN A 126 -12.27 -11.91 -1.58
#